data_AF-A0A7C4BY82-F1
#
_entry.id   AF-A0A7C4BY82-F1
#
_cell.length_a   1.000
_cell.length_b   1.000
_cell.length_c   1.000
_cell.angle_alpha   90.00
_cell.angle_beta   90.00
_cell.angle_gamma   90.00
#
_symmetry.space_group_name_H-M   'P 1'
#
loop_
_entity.id
_entity.type
_entity.pdbx_description
1 polymer ?
#
loop_
_entity_poly.entity_id
_entity_poly.type
_entity_poly.pdbx_seq_one_letter_code
_entity_poly.pdbx_strand_id
1 'polypeptide(L)'
;MDLKPIFQNVLDGQADAVAKGVTDALAAGADPNLILNEGLIAAMEEVGCQFEEGELFVPEMLVAARAMQAGLTLLKPHLASTDAKSSGKIAIGTVKGDLHDIGKNLVAMMLEGAGFEIVDLGVDAAPEAFVEAAKNGAQVIGMSALLTTTMNNMGATIEALKTAGLRDKVKVMIGGAPVTEEFAKSIGADAFAPDASSATRVARQLVG
;
A
#
# COMPACT_ATOMS: atom_id res chain seq x y z
N MET A 1 23.25 10.89 -13.13
CA MET A 1 23.55 10.50 -11.74
C MET A 1 23.13 9.04 -11.58
N ASP A 2 23.92 8.20 -10.91
CA ASP A 2 23.60 6.77 -10.80
C ASP A 2 22.72 6.52 -9.57
N LEU A 3 21.45 6.15 -9.79
CA LEU A 3 20.49 5.81 -8.72
C LEU A 3 20.50 4.31 -8.37
N LYS A 4 21.26 3.49 -9.13
CA LYS A 4 21.39 2.04 -8.87
C LYS A 4 21.81 1.69 -7.45
N PRO A 5 22.70 2.46 -6.77
CA PRO A 5 23.02 2.17 -5.38
C PRO A 5 21.82 2.30 -4.44
N ILE A 6 20.95 3.29 -4.64
CA ILE A 6 19.73 3.45 -3.83
C ILE A 6 18.80 2.27 -4.06
N PHE A 7 18.59 1.92 -5.33
CA PHE A 7 17.78 0.77 -5.72
C PHE A 7 18.27 -0.52 -5.05
N GLN A 8 19.56 -0.84 -5.20
CA GLN A 8 20.14 -2.06 -4.63
C GLN A 8 20.07 -2.07 -3.10
N ASN A 9 20.31 -0.93 -2.46
CA ASN A 9 20.23 -0.83 -1.00
C ASN A 9 18.79 -1.04 -0.49
N VAL A 10 17.76 -0.71 -1.28
CA VAL A 10 16.37 -1.06 -0.93
C VAL A 10 16.17 -2.58 -1.02
N LEU A 11 16.61 -3.23 -2.11
CA LEU A 11 16.53 -4.69 -2.25
C LEU A 11 17.23 -5.42 -1.10
N ASP A 12 18.43 -4.95 -0.75
CA ASP A 12 19.24 -5.53 0.31
C ASP A 12 18.75 -5.15 1.71
N GLY A 13 17.71 -4.30 1.83
CA GLY A 13 17.13 -3.92 3.11
C GLY A 13 18.03 -2.99 3.95
N GLN A 14 18.95 -2.26 3.34
CA GLN A 14 19.94 -1.42 4.02
C GLN A 14 19.42 -0.01 4.27
N ALA A 15 18.53 0.15 5.27
CA ALA A 15 17.86 1.43 5.57
C ALA A 15 18.82 2.63 5.73
N ASP A 16 19.92 2.47 6.47
CA ASP A 16 20.90 3.55 6.67
C ASP A 16 21.61 3.93 5.36
N ALA A 17 21.89 2.94 4.50
CA ALA A 17 22.52 3.16 3.20
C ALA A 17 21.56 3.81 2.20
N VAL A 18 20.27 3.45 2.24
CA VAL A 18 19.22 4.13 1.48
C VAL A 18 19.10 5.59 1.92
N ALA A 19 19.00 5.85 3.22
CA ALA A 19 18.89 7.21 3.76
C ALA A 19 20.07 8.10 3.36
N LYS A 20 21.29 7.55 3.46
CA LYS A 20 22.51 8.23 3.00
C LYS A 20 22.47 8.48 1.49
N GLY A 21 22.15 7.46 0.69
CA GLY A 21 22.10 7.57 -0.77
C GLY A 21 21.10 8.62 -1.25
N VAL A 22 19.91 8.68 -0.64
CA VAL A 22 18.90 9.72 -0.92
C VAL A 22 19.43 11.10 -0.55
N THR A 23 20.07 11.26 0.61
CA THR A 23 20.64 12.54 1.05
C THR A 23 21.74 13.02 0.09
N ASP A 24 22.65 12.13 -0.29
CA ASP A 24 23.75 12.43 -1.21
C ASP A 24 23.20 12.78 -2.62
N ALA A 25 22.14 12.09 -3.06
CA ALA A 25 21.46 12.40 -4.33
C ALA A 25 20.80 13.77 -4.34
N LEU A 26 20.10 14.13 -3.26
CA LEU A 26 19.50 15.45 -3.10
C LEU A 26 20.58 16.55 -3.05
N ALA A 27 21.68 16.34 -2.32
CA ALA A 27 22.77 17.29 -2.22
C ALA A 27 23.49 17.52 -3.57
N ALA A 28 23.52 16.51 -4.43
CA ALA A 28 24.05 16.62 -5.79
C ALA A 28 23.06 17.26 -6.79
N GLY A 29 21.86 17.64 -6.34
CA GLY A 29 20.85 18.29 -7.17
C GLY A 29 20.06 17.32 -8.06
N ALA A 30 19.99 16.04 -7.71
CA ALA A 30 19.09 15.11 -8.41
C ALA A 30 17.62 15.50 -8.20
N ASP A 31 16.80 15.25 -9.22
CA ASP A 31 15.35 15.44 -9.13
C ASP A 31 14.75 14.49 -8.09
N PRO A 32 14.06 15.00 -7.06
CA PRO A 32 13.38 14.18 -6.07
C PRO A 32 12.42 13.15 -6.69
N ASN A 33 11.75 13.47 -7.80
CA ASN A 33 10.86 12.54 -8.49
C ASN A 33 11.63 11.38 -9.12
N LEU A 34 12.83 11.64 -9.64
CA LEU A 34 13.68 10.59 -10.20
C LEU A 34 14.17 9.63 -9.11
N ILE A 35 14.60 10.16 -7.96
CA ILE A 35 14.99 9.36 -6.79
C ILE A 35 13.82 8.49 -6.32
N LEU A 36 12.61 9.06 -6.25
CA LEU A 36 11.41 8.35 -5.85
C LEU A 36 11.09 7.22 -6.83
N ASN A 37 10.95 7.54 -8.12
CA ASN A 37 10.43 6.62 -9.11
C ASN A 37 11.45 5.53 -9.49
N GLU A 38 12.69 5.93 -9.81
CA GLU A 38 13.72 4.99 -10.30
C GLU A 38 14.55 4.35 -9.19
N GLY A 39 14.65 5.00 -8.03
CA GLY A 39 15.41 4.48 -6.90
C GLY A 39 14.55 3.66 -5.95
N LEU A 40 13.52 4.29 -5.38
CA LEU A 40 12.74 3.72 -4.28
C LEU A 40 11.60 2.82 -4.77
N ILE A 41 10.74 3.35 -5.64
CA ILE A 41 9.55 2.66 -6.13
C ILE A 41 9.93 1.46 -7.00
N ALA A 42 10.82 1.65 -7.97
CA ALA A 42 11.28 0.57 -8.84
C ALA A 42 11.88 -0.61 -8.04
N ALA A 43 12.59 -0.33 -6.94
CA ALA A 43 13.13 -1.38 -6.08
C ALA A 43 12.03 -2.15 -5.34
N MET A 44 10.98 -1.48 -4.88
CA MET A 44 9.84 -2.16 -4.25
C MET A 44 9.02 -2.99 -5.23
N GLU A 45 8.97 -2.59 -6.51
CA GLU A 45 8.35 -3.40 -7.56
C GLU A 45 9.13 -4.70 -7.82
N GLU A 46 10.46 -4.61 -7.83
CA GLU A 46 11.34 -5.76 -7.93
C GLU A 46 11.23 -6.70 -6.71
N VAL A 47 11.13 -6.16 -5.48
CA VAL A 47 10.86 -6.95 -4.26
C VAL A 47 9.55 -7.73 -4.38
N GLY A 48 8.51 -7.10 -4.94
CA GLY A 48 7.24 -7.78 -5.21
C GLY A 48 7.38 -8.91 -6.23
N CYS A 49 8.14 -8.69 -7.31
CA CYS A 49 8.43 -9.70 -8.32
C CYS A 49 9.15 -10.92 -7.72
N GLN A 50 10.24 -10.69 -6.97
CA GLN A 50 11.01 -11.75 -6.34
C GLN A 50 10.19 -12.53 -5.29
N PHE A 51 9.24 -11.88 -4.60
CA PHE A 51 8.29 -12.59 -3.72
C PHE A 51 7.34 -13.50 -4.51
N GLU A 52 6.78 -13.01 -5.63
CA GLU A 52 5.89 -13.80 -6.49
C GLU A 52 6.61 -15.00 -7.13
N GLU A 53 7.90 -14.85 -7.44
CA GLU A 53 8.76 -15.90 -7.98
C GLU A 53 9.27 -16.88 -6.90
N GLY A 54 9.02 -16.59 -5.62
CA GLY A 54 9.44 -17.42 -4.49
C GLY A 54 10.92 -17.27 -4.11
N GLU A 55 11.58 -16.22 -4.58
CA GLU A 55 12.97 -15.87 -4.22
C GLU A 55 13.05 -15.12 -2.88
N LEU A 56 12.06 -14.29 -2.56
CA LEU A 56 11.93 -13.60 -1.27
C LEU A 56 10.76 -14.14 -0.45
N PHE A 57 10.87 -14.01 0.87
CA PHE A 57 9.79 -14.29 1.80
C PHE A 57 9.36 -13.01 2.53
N VAL A 58 8.35 -13.14 3.38
CA VAL A 58 7.78 -12.02 4.15
C VAL A 58 8.84 -11.26 4.96
N PRO A 59 9.81 -11.91 5.65
CA PRO A 59 10.86 -11.19 6.38
C PRO A 59 11.65 -10.24 5.49
N GLU A 60 12.06 -10.68 4.31
CA GLU A 60 12.84 -9.87 3.37
C GLU A 60 12.02 -8.69 2.82
N MET A 61 10.75 -8.92 2.47
CA MET A 61 9.84 -7.84 2.06
C MET A 61 9.71 -6.75 3.14
N LEU A 62 9.61 -7.15 4.42
CA LEU A 62 9.50 -6.22 5.54
C LEU A 62 10.77 -5.38 5.70
N VAL A 63 11.95 -5.98 5.53
CA VAL A 63 13.22 -5.25 5.63
C VAL A 63 13.37 -4.28 4.46
N ALA A 64 13.04 -4.71 3.24
CA ALA A 64 13.09 -3.84 2.06
C ALA A 64 12.11 -2.65 2.16
N ALA A 65 10.86 -2.89 2.60
CA ALA A 65 9.87 -1.84 2.80
C ALA A 65 10.34 -0.80 3.84
N ARG A 66 10.97 -1.24 4.93
CA ARG A 66 11.56 -0.33 5.93
C ARG A 66 12.72 0.48 5.37
N ALA A 67 13.57 -0.14 4.56
CA ALA A 67 14.66 0.56 3.90
C ALA A 67 14.14 1.64 2.94
N MET A 68 13.11 1.31 2.16
CA MET A 68 12.41 2.28 1.31
C MET A 68 11.82 3.44 2.14
N GLN A 69 11.10 3.14 3.23
CA GLN A 69 10.49 4.15 4.11
C GLN A 69 11.52 5.14 4.68
N ALA A 70 12.74 4.68 5.00
CA ALA A 70 13.82 5.55 5.45
C ALA A 70 14.20 6.59 4.38
N GLY A 71 14.30 6.16 3.11
CA GLY A 71 14.53 7.06 1.98
C GLY A 71 13.35 8.00 1.71
N LEU A 72 12.13 7.47 1.69
CA LEU A 72 10.92 8.25 1.41
C LEU A 72 10.70 9.36 2.46
N THR A 73 10.99 9.07 3.73
CA THR A 73 10.85 10.05 4.83
C THR A 73 11.73 11.29 4.59
N LEU A 74 12.95 11.10 4.09
CA LEU A 74 13.85 12.20 3.73
C LEU A 74 13.40 12.93 2.47
N LEU A 75 12.75 12.22 1.55
CA LEU A 75 12.34 12.76 0.25
C LEU A 75 11.06 13.60 0.34
N LYS A 76 10.14 13.28 1.27
CA LYS A 76 8.83 13.93 1.45
C LYS A 76 8.86 15.47 1.43
N PRO A 77 9.74 16.17 2.18
CA PRO A 77 9.79 17.65 2.17
C PRO A 77 10.16 18.23 0.80
N HIS A 78 10.99 17.51 0.04
CA HIS A 78 11.44 17.92 -1.28
C HIS A 78 10.37 17.64 -2.34
N LEU A 79 9.60 16.55 -2.18
CA LEU A 79 8.46 16.23 -3.02
C LEU A 79 7.32 17.25 -2.85
N ALA A 80 7.02 17.68 -1.61
CA ALA A 80 6.01 18.71 -1.34
C ALA A 80 6.32 20.08 -1.98
N SER A 81 7.59 20.34 -2.30
CA SER A 81 8.06 21.55 -2.98
C SER A 81 7.94 21.47 -4.50
N THR A 82 7.60 20.28 -5.01
CA THR A 82 7.32 19.99 -6.41
C THR A 82 5.84 19.65 -6.54
N ASP A 83 5.20 19.80 -7.70
CA ASP A 83 3.81 19.33 -7.92
C ASP A 83 3.73 17.78 -7.97
N ALA A 84 4.59 17.08 -7.22
CA ALA A 84 4.67 15.63 -7.14
C ALA A 84 3.40 15.10 -6.47
N LYS A 85 2.53 14.50 -7.28
CA LYS A 85 1.32 13.83 -6.81
C LYS A 85 1.71 12.47 -6.22
N SER A 86 1.16 12.14 -5.05
CA SER A 86 1.22 10.77 -4.54
C SER A 86 0.62 9.80 -5.55
N SER A 87 1.01 8.53 -5.49
CA SER A 87 0.44 7.45 -6.32
C SER A 87 -1.07 7.25 -6.06
N GLY A 88 -1.62 7.89 -5.03
CA GLY A 88 -3.00 7.78 -4.58
C GLY A 88 -3.08 7.78 -3.06
N LYS A 89 -4.30 7.88 -2.53
CA LYS A 89 -4.58 7.74 -1.10
C LYS A 89 -5.43 6.52 -0.85
N ILE A 90 -5.01 5.65 0.05
CA ILE A 90 -5.66 4.37 0.36
C ILE A 90 -5.96 4.32 1.85
N ALA A 91 -7.20 3.99 2.20
CA ALA A 91 -7.55 3.65 3.57
C ALA A 91 -7.62 2.13 3.71
N ILE A 92 -6.89 1.56 4.66
CA ILE A 92 -6.81 0.10 4.84
C ILE A 92 -7.16 -0.27 6.28
N GLY A 93 -7.96 -1.33 6.46
CA GLY A 93 -8.38 -1.77 7.79
C GLY A 93 -8.76 -3.24 7.82
N THR A 94 -8.58 -3.88 8.97
CA THR A 94 -9.18 -5.18 9.23
C THR A 94 -10.62 -4.95 9.67
N VAL A 95 -11.56 -5.64 9.03
CA VAL A 95 -13.01 -5.38 9.21
C VAL A 95 -13.47 -5.68 10.64
N LYS A 96 -14.61 -5.10 11.00
CA LYS A 96 -15.29 -5.33 12.28
C LYS A 96 -15.30 -6.81 12.69
N GLY A 97 -15.03 -7.07 13.96
CA GLY A 97 -14.96 -8.40 14.57
C GLY A 97 -13.67 -9.16 14.27
N ASP A 98 -12.75 -8.63 13.47
CA ASP A 98 -11.50 -9.28 13.12
C ASP A 98 -10.29 -8.48 13.65
N LEU A 99 -9.37 -9.19 14.29
CA LEU A 99 -8.22 -8.63 15.00
C LEU A 99 -6.88 -8.94 14.33
N HIS A 100 -6.90 -9.65 13.20
CA HIS A 100 -5.68 -10.06 12.53
C HIS A 100 -5.13 -8.92 11.68
N ASP A 101 -3.88 -8.53 11.92
CA ASP A 101 -3.27 -7.35 11.30
C ASP A 101 -1.99 -7.65 10.53
N ILE A 102 -1.33 -8.80 10.73
CA ILE A 102 -0.03 -9.11 10.12
C ILE A 102 -0.07 -8.93 8.59
N GLY A 103 -1.05 -9.55 7.92
CA GLY A 103 -1.21 -9.43 6.47
C GLY A 103 -1.58 -8.01 6.04
N LYS A 104 -2.50 -7.35 6.77
CA LYS A 104 -2.90 -5.96 6.53
C LYS A 104 -1.69 -5.01 6.63
N ASN A 105 -0.87 -5.16 7.66
CA ASN A 105 0.30 -4.33 7.92
C ASN A 105 1.36 -4.53 6.83
N LEU A 106 1.57 -5.77 6.39
CA LEU A 106 2.46 -6.06 5.26
C LEU A 106 1.96 -5.36 3.98
N VAL A 107 0.67 -5.47 3.65
CA VAL A 107 0.07 -4.77 2.51
C VAL A 107 0.22 -3.25 2.64
N ALA A 108 -0.07 -2.69 3.82
CA ALA A 108 0.09 -1.26 4.09
C ALA A 108 1.53 -0.78 3.86
N MET A 109 2.51 -1.49 4.41
CA MET A 109 3.94 -1.16 4.22
C MET A 109 4.37 -1.26 2.75
N MET A 110 3.90 -2.27 2.01
CA MET A 110 4.18 -2.41 0.58
C MET A 110 3.57 -1.28 -0.25
N LEU A 111 2.33 -0.89 0.05
CA LEU A 111 1.67 0.23 -0.62
C LEU A 111 2.35 1.57 -0.31
N GLU A 112 2.76 1.82 0.93
CA GLU A 112 3.60 2.98 1.25
C GLU A 112 4.92 2.94 0.47
N GLY A 113 5.53 1.75 0.37
CA GLY A 113 6.70 1.47 -0.45
C GLY A 113 6.52 1.81 -1.94
N ALA A 114 5.29 1.71 -2.43
CA ALA A 114 4.93 2.05 -3.81
C ALA A 114 4.51 3.52 -4.00
N GLY A 115 4.64 4.34 -2.95
CA GLY A 115 4.37 5.79 -2.99
C GLY A 115 2.92 6.17 -2.73
N PHE A 116 2.08 5.26 -2.22
CA PHE A 116 0.72 5.59 -1.79
C PHE A 116 0.73 6.28 -0.42
N GLU A 117 -0.20 7.21 -0.21
CA GLU A 117 -0.55 7.71 1.11
C GLU A 117 -1.49 6.71 1.79
N ILE A 118 -1.08 6.15 2.93
CA ILE A 118 -1.87 5.16 3.66
C ILE A 118 -2.54 5.78 4.89
N VAL A 119 -3.84 5.50 5.01
CA VAL A 119 -4.63 5.73 6.21
C VAL A 119 -4.96 4.37 6.81
N ASP A 120 -4.19 3.98 7.83
CA ASP A 120 -4.45 2.73 8.54
C ASP A 120 -5.59 2.92 9.56
N LEU A 121 -6.69 2.21 9.35
CA LEU A 121 -7.87 2.19 10.21
C LEU A 121 -7.74 1.16 11.34
N GLY A 122 -6.63 0.43 11.39
CA GLY A 122 -6.32 -0.56 12.41
C GLY A 122 -7.11 -1.85 12.23
N VAL A 123 -7.49 -2.44 13.37
CA VAL A 123 -8.28 -3.66 13.46
C VAL A 123 -9.66 -3.39 14.04
N ASP A 124 -10.58 -4.34 13.88
CA ASP A 124 -11.98 -4.19 14.30
C ASP A 124 -12.62 -2.89 13.75
N ALA A 125 -12.25 -2.51 12.53
CA ALA A 125 -12.67 -1.26 11.94
C ALA A 125 -14.16 -1.31 11.56
N ALA A 126 -14.94 -0.39 12.12
CA ALA A 126 -16.35 -0.26 11.81
C ALA A 126 -16.57 0.30 10.39
N PRO A 127 -17.66 -0.08 9.69
CA PRO A 127 -18.02 0.46 8.38
C PRO A 127 -17.94 1.99 8.28
N GLU A 128 -18.31 2.68 9.36
CA GLU A 128 -18.30 4.14 9.44
C GLU A 128 -16.88 4.71 9.32
N ALA A 129 -15.85 4.02 9.83
CA ALA A 129 -14.47 4.46 9.70
C ALA A 129 -14.01 4.48 8.24
N PHE A 130 -14.40 3.46 7.46
CA PHE A 130 -14.12 3.41 6.02
C PHE A 130 -14.87 4.49 5.25
N VAL A 131 -16.13 4.75 5.62
CA VAL A 131 -16.94 5.85 5.05
C VAL A 131 -16.29 7.20 5.32
N GLU A 132 -15.84 7.46 6.55
CA GLU A 132 -15.14 8.70 6.89
C GLU A 132 -13.81 8.83 6.15
N ALA A 133 -13.06 7.74 6.00
CA ALA A 133 -11.82 7.75 5.22
C ALA A 133 -12.07 8.09 3.74
N ALA A 134 -13.15 7.54 3.14
CA ALA A 134 -13.58 7.88 1.79
C ALA A 134 -13.97 9.37 1.66
N LYS A 135 -14.69 9.94 2.64
CA LYS A 135 -14.98 11.38 2.68
C LYS A 135 -13.71 12.24 2.77
N ASN A 136 -12.69 11.74 3.46
CA ASN A 136 -11.39 12.38 3.64
C ASN A 136 -10.41 12.13 2.47
N GLY A 137 -10.94 11.77 1.30
CA GLY A 137 -10.18 11.71 0.05
C GLY A 137 -9.44 10.40 -0.21
N ALA A 138 -9.73 9.32 0.55
CA ALA A 138 -9.26 8.00 0.17
C ALA A 138 -9.90 7.60 -1.17
N GLN A 139 -9.07 7.23 -2.13
CA GLN A 139 -9.46 6.81 -3.48
C GLN A 139 -9.69 5.29 -3.53
N VAL A 140 -8.95 4.55 -2.71
CA VAL A 140 -9.10 3.10 -2.54
C VAL A 140 -9.40 2.77 -1.07
N ILE A 141 -10.36 1.88 -0.86
CA ILE A 141 -10.67 1.25 0.41
C ILE A 141 -10.15 -0.19 0.37
N GLY A 142 -9.16 -0.49 1.20
CA GLY A 142 -8.62 -1.83 1.42
C GLY A 142 -9.24 -2.49 2.65
N MET A 143 -9.82 -3.68 2.51
CA MET A 143 -10.37 -4.43 3.63
C MET A 143 -9.68 -5.79 3.79
N SER A 144 -9.32 -6.11 5.03
CA SER A 144 -8.74 -7.41 5.40
C SER A 144 -9.68 -8.20 6.33
N ALA A 145 -9.73 -9.52 6.16
CA ALA A 145 -10.32 -10.46 7.11
C ALA A 145 -9.57 -11.79 7.08
N LEU A 146 -9.35 -12.41 8.24
CA LEU A 146 -8.77 -13.76 8.35
C LEU A 146 -9.81 -14.82 8.74
N LEU A 147 -10.93 -14.42 9.34
CA LEU A 147 -11.98 -15.35 9.74
C LEU A 147 -13.13 -15.36 8.74
N THR A 148 -13.63 -16.55 8.40
CA THR A 148 -14.82 -16.68 7.54
C THR A 148 -16.07 -16.02 8.15
N THR A 149 -16.13 -15.94 9.48
CA THR A 149 -17.21 -15.29 10.23
C THR A 149 -17.21 -13.77 10.10
N THR A 150 -16.06 -13.16 9.81
CA THR A 150 -15.89 -11.70 9.75
C THR A 150 -15.89 -11.19 8.31
N MET A 151 -15.63 -12.04 7.31
CA MET A 151 -15.65 -11.69 5.88
C MET A 151 -16.93 -10.96 5.45
N ASN A 152 -18.10 -11.37 5.98
CA ASN A 152 -19.38 -10.73 5.63
C ASN A 152 -19.45 -9.25 6.03
N ASN A 153 -18.62 -8.81 6.99
CA ASN A 153 -18.53 -7.39 7.36
C ASN A 153 -17.91 -6.53 6.24
N MET A 154 -17.16 -7.13 5.29
CA MET A 154 -16.74 -6.44 4.07
C MET A 154 -17.95 -5.97 3.24
N GLY A 155 -18.97 -6.84 3.10
CA GLY A 155 -20.22 -6.50 2.43
C GLY A 155 -20.97 -5.39 3.16
N ALA A 156 -21.02 -5.43 4.50
CA ALA A 156 -21.63 -4.37 5.31
C ALA A 156 -20.94 -3.01 5.10
N THR A 157 -19.61 -2.98 5.00
CA THR A 157 -18.86 -1.76 4.66
C THR A 157 -19.19 -1.24 3.26
N ILE A 158 -19.31 -2.11 2.27
CA ILE A 158 -19.72 -1.72 0.91
C ILE A 158 -21.14 -1.12 0.91
N GLU A 159 -22.08 -1.71 1.65
CA GLU A 159 -23.43 -1.14 1.80
C GLU A 159 -23.43 0.21 2.53
N ALA A 160 -22.56 0.40 3.51
CA ALA A 160 -22.38 1.69 4.17
C ALA A 160 -21.85 2.76 3.19
N LEU A 161 -20.88 2.41 2.34
CA LEU A 161 -20.38 3.29 1.27
C LEU A 161 -21.47 3.64 0.25
N LYS A 162 -22.35 2.69 -0.11
CA LYS A 162 -23.50 2.93 -0.99
C LYS A 162 -24.50 3.88 -0.33
N THR A 163 -24.87 3.62 0.91
CA THR A 163 -25.81 4.44 1.69
C THR A 163 -25.31 5.87 1.83
N ALA A 164 -24.00 6.06 1.98
CA ALA A 164 -23.36 7.37 2.02
C ALA A 164 -23.21 8.06 0.65
N GLY A 165 -23.58 7.40 -0.46
CA GLY A 165 -23.41 7.92 -1.82
C GLY A 165 -21.95 8.04 -2.26
N LEU A 166 -21.06 7.23 -1.68
CA LEU A 166 -19.61 7.25 -1.91
C LEU A 166 -19.11 6.04 -2.72
N ARG A 167 -19.90 4.97 -2.84
CA ARG A 167 -19.46 3.72 -3.49
C ARG A 167 -18.89 3.92 -4.89
N ASP A 168 -19.48 4.81 -5.69
CA ASP A 168 -19.02 5.06 -7.07
C ASP A 168 -17.81 6.02 -7.14
N LYS A 169 -17.43 6.65 -6.01
CA LYS A 169 -16.33 7.60 -5.92
C LYS A 169 -15.02 6.98 -5.44
N VAL A 170 -15.08 5.76 -4.92
CA VAL A 170 -13.92 5.03 -4.40
C VAL A 170 -13.86 3.64 -5.00
N LYS A 171 -12.65 3.09 -5.08
CA LYS A 171 -12.43 1.69 -5.40
C LYS A 171 -12.34 0.85 -4.13
N VAL A 172 -12.84 -0.37 -4.17
CA VAL A 172 -12.83 -1.30 -3.04
C VAL A 172 -11.99 -2.51 -3.41
N MET A 173 -10.89 -2.72 -2.70
CA MET A 173 -10.03 -3.89 -2.81
C MET A 173 -10.13 -4.71 -1.52
N ILE A 174 -10.28 -6.03 -1.63
CA ILE A 174 -10.36 -6.92 -0.47
C ILE A 174 -9.29 -8.00 -0.51
N GLY A 175 -8.91 -8.52 0.66
CA GLY A 175 -7.96 -9.62 0.78
C GLY A 175 -7.99 -10.27 2.17
N GLY A 176 -7.14 -11.29 2.34
CA GLY A 176 -7.04 -12.11 3.53
C GLY A 176 -7.25 -13.59 3.23
N ALA A 177 -6.75 -14.47 4.11
CA ALA A 177 -6.61 -15.91 3.78
C ALA A 177 -7.89 -16.63 3.32
N PRO A 178 -9.09 -16.37 3.89
CA PRO A 178 -10.31 -17.04 3.43
C PRO A 178 -11.01 -16.32 2.27
N VAL A 179 -10.51 -15.16 1.85
CA VAL A 179 -11.13 -14.32 0.81
C VAL A 179 -10.77 -14.86 -0.57
N THR A 180 -11.74 -14.85 -1.49
CA THR A 180 -11.54 -15.25 -2.89
C THR A 180 -12.06 -14.19 -3.85
N GLU A 181 -11.67 -14.30 -5.11
CA GLU A 181 -12.17 -13.44 -6.17
C GLU A 181 -13.70 -13.58 -6.36
N GLU A 182 -14.24 -14.79 -6.22
CA GLU A 182 -15.69 -15.02 -6.27
C GLU A 182 -16.41 -14.30 -5.15
N PHE A 183 -15.86 -14.33 -3.93
CA PHE A 183 -16.43 -13.61 -2.81
C PHE A 183 -16.40 -12.10 -3.06
N ALA A 184 -15.28 -11.57 -3.55
CA ALA A 184 -15.14 -10.16 -3.91
C ALA A 184 -16.22 -9.70 -4.90
N LYS A 185 -16.44 -10.46 -5.97
CA LYS A 185 -17.50 -10.22 -6.95
C LYS A 185 -18.88 -10.27 -6.31
N SER A 186 -19.13 -11.24 -5.42
CA SER A 186 -20.44 -11.45 -4.80
C SER A 186 -20.89 -10.29 -3.91
N ILE A 187 -19.95 -9.60 -3.25
CA ILE A 187 -20.24 -8.43 -2.38
C ILE A 187 -20.10 -7.09 -3.12
N GLY A 188 -19.70 -7.11 -4.39
CA GLY A 188 -19.50 -5.91 -5.20
C GLY A 188 -18.24 -5.12 -4.86
N ALA A 189 -17.15 -5.80 -4.45
CA ALA A 189 -15.82 -5.21 -4.43
C ALA A 189 -15.27 -5.06 -5.86
N ASP A 190 -14.37 -4.10 -6.08
CA ASP A 190 -13.78 -3.83 -7.39
C ASP A 190 -12.58 -4.74 -7.69
N ALA A 191 -11.88 -5.21 -6.64
CA ALA A 191 -10.75 -6.11 -6.80
C ALA A 191 -10.52 -7.02 -5.60
N PHE A 192 -9.81 -8.11 -5.86
CA PHE A 192 -9.26 -9.03 -4.87
C PHE A 192 -7.74 -9.10 -5.05
N ALA A 193 -7.01 -9.17 -3.94
CA ALA A 193 -5.58 -9.42 -3.93
C ALA A 193 -5.24 -10.59 -2.99
N PRO A 194 -4.58 -11.67 -3.49
CA PRO A 194 -4.21 -12.82 -2.68
C PRO A 194 -3.01 -12.55 -1.75
N ASP A 195 -2.17 -11.56 -2.06
CA ASP A 195 -0.95 -11.26 -1.32
C ASP A 195 -0.58 -9.76 -1.41
N ALA A 196 0.49 -9.36 -0.71
CA ALA A 196 0.89 -7.95 -0.61
C ALA A 196 1.50 -7.40 -1.91
N SER A 197 2.17 -8.23 -2.70
CA SER A 197 2.75 -7.82 -3.99
C SER A 197 1.63 -7.52 -4.98
N SER A 198 0.72 -8.48 -5.18
CA SER A 198 -0.46 -8.34 -6.03
C SER A 198 -1.37 -7.19 -5.57
N ALA A 199 -1.54 -6.97 -4.26
CA ALA A 199 -2.31 -5.83 -3.73
C ALA A 199 -1.72 -4.49 -4.19
N THR A 200 -0.39 -4.37 -4.24
CA THR A 200 0.29 -3.16 -4.69
C THR A 200 0.05 -2.90 -6.18
N ARG A 201 0.18 -3.93 -7.01
CA ARG A 201 -0.11 -3.86 -8.44
C ARG A 201 -1.57 -3.52 -8.74
N VAL A 202 -2.50 -4.17 -8.04
CA VAL A 202 -3.95 -3.90 -8.15
C VAL A 202 -4.27 -2.46 -7.73
N ALA A 203 -3.70 -1.98 -6.63
CA ALA A 203 -3.92 -0.61 -6.18
C ALA A 203 -3.52 0.44 -7.23
N ARG A 204 -2.39 0.24 -7.93
CA ARG A 204 -1.98 1.11 -9.05
C ARG A 204 -3.03 1.13 -10.16
N GLN A 205 -3.50 -0.04 -10.58
CA GLN A 205 -4.52 -0.16 -11.62
C GLN A 205 -5.85 0.51 -11.24
N LEU A 206 -6.18 0.53 -9.94
CA LEU A 206 -7.42 1.14 -9.43
C LEU A 206 -7.36 2.67 -9.38
N VAL A 207 -6.19 3.26 -9.17
CA VAL A 207 -6.02 4.72 -9.07
C VAL A 207 -5.76 5.38 -10.43
N GLY A 208 -5.16 4.66 -11.39
CA GLY A 208 -4.88 5.13 -12.75
C GLY A 208 -3.41 5.39 -12.98
#